data_AF-A0A4P6TTV7-F1
#
_entry.id   AF-A0A4P6TTV7-F1
#
_cell.length_a   1.000
_cell.length_b   1.000
_cell.length_c   1.000
_cell.angle_alpha   90.00
_cell.angle_beta   90.00
_cell.angle_gamma   90.00
#
_symmetry.space_group_name_H-M   'P 1'
#
loop_
_entity.id
_entity.type
_entity.pdbx_description
1 polymer ?
#
loop_
_entity_poly.entity_id
_entity_poly.type
_entity_poly.pdbx_seq_one_letter_code
_entity_poly.pdbx_strand_id
1 'polypeptide(L)'
;MSVAALRNKPSPTQSTARRPVPLDSPYTPAAKRPLPAGQPREWYVTHNRRLKAMRLAIALLDSGVYLPAQARDEAIRDTAARLGVHPPSTTTCRMVRALLH
;
A
#
# COMPACT_ATOMS: atom_id res chain seq x y z
N MET A 1 -34.41 27.52 -34.55
CA MET A 1 -33.18 27.68 -33.75
C MET A 1 -32.72 26.29 -33.32
N SER A 2 -31.54 25.84 -33.75
CA SER A 2 -31.01 24.50 -33.47
C SER A 2 -29.99 24.60 -32.34
N VAL A 3 -30.20 23.90 -31.23
CA VAL A 3 -29.26 23.87 -30.10
C VAL A 3 -28.28 22.72 -30.34
N ALA A 4 -27.07 23.09 -30.74
CA ALA A 4 -25.96 22.15 -30.87
C ALA A 4 -25.61 21.58 -29.49
N ALA A 5 -25.72 20.26 -29.32
CA ALA A 5 -25.30 19.57 -28.11
C ALA A 5 -23.78 19.67 -27.95
N LEU A 6 -23.32 20.42 -26.95
CA LEU A 6 -21.93 20.49 -26.53
C LEU A 6 -21.49 19.09 -26.06
N ARG A 7 -20.55 18.49 -26.78
CA ARG A 7 -19.89 17.25 -26.35
C ARG A 7 -18.92 17.60 -25.22
N ASN A 8 -19.26 17.20 -24.01
CA ASN A 8 -18.37 17.35 -22.86
C ASN A 8 -17.07 16.56 -23.10
N LYS A 9 -15.91 17.21 -22.93
CA LYS A 9 -14.60 16.55 -22.93
C LYS A 9 -14.55 15.52 -21.78
N PRO A 10 -14.12 14.27 -22.02
CA PRO A 10 -13.95 13.32 -20.95
C PRO A 10 -12.81 13.79 -20.02
N SER A 11 -13.09 13.77 -18.72
CA SER A 11 -12.13 14.05 -17.66
C SER A 11 -10.96 13.03 -17.70
N PRO A 12 -9.71 13.45 -17.43
CA PRO A 12 -8.49 12.64 -17.60
C PRO A 12 -8.37 11.42 -16.66
N THR A 13 -9.40 11.12 -15.87
CA THR A 13 -9.42 10.03 -14.87
C THR A 13 -10.55 9.05 -15.16
N GLN A 14 -10.81 8.74 -16.43
CA GLN A 14 -11.80 7.71 -16.77
C GLN A 14 -11.11 6.34 -16.82
N SER A 15 -11.50 5.46 -15.91
CA SER A 15 -11.03 4.07 -15.86
C SER A 15 -11.23 3.38 -17.21
N THR A 16 -10.17 2.77 -17.74
CA THR A 16 -10.19 2.00 -19.00
C THR A 16 -10.85 0.63 -18.85
N ALA A 17 -11.29 0.27 -17.64
CA ALA A 17 -11.96 -0.99 -17.38
C ALA A 17 -13.38 -0.99 -17.98
N ARG A 18 -13.65 -1.91 -18.90
CA ARG A 18 -14.99 -2.14 -19.50
C ARG A 18 -16.04 -2.69 -18.51
N ARG A 19 -15.63 -2.98 -17.27
CA ARG A 19 -16.51 -3.43 -16.18
C ARG A 19 -16.22 -2.57 -14.94
N PRO A 20 -17.25 -2.16 -14.18
CA PRO A 20 -17.04 -1.55 -12.88
C PRO A 20 -16.26 -2.56 -12.03
N VAL A 21 -15.02 -2.21 -11.66
CA VAL A 21 -14.27 -2.97 -10.66
C VAL A 21 -14.96 -2.66 -9.33
N PRO A 22 -15.56 -3.65 -8.64
CA PRO A 22 -16.13 -3.41 -7.32
C PRO A 22 -14.96 -3.18 -6.35
N LEU A 23 -14.52 -1.93 -6.26
CA LEU A 23 -13.56 -1.48 -5.25
C LEU A 23 -14.22 -1.41 -3.86
N ASP A 24 -15.56 -1.44 -3.82
CA ASP A 24 -16.39 -1.32 -2.61
C ASP A 24 -16.60 -2.65 -1.87
N SER A 25 -16.00 -3.76 -2.33
CA SER A 25 -16.03 -5.00 -1.56
C SER A 25 -15.17 -4.84 -0.31
N PRO A 26 -15.64 -5.22 0.89
CA PRO A 26 -14.82 -5.18 2.09
C PRO A 26 -13.54 -5.98 1.86
N TYR A 27 -12.39 -5.32 2.02
CA TYR A 27 -11.09 -5.96 1.86
C TYR A 27 -11.00 -7.15 2.82
N THR A 28 -11.01 -8.36 2.27
CA THR A 28 -10.83 -9.59 3.05
C THR A 28 -9.35 -9.94 3.03
N PRO A 29 -8.65 -9.96 4.18
CA PRO A 29 -7.24 -10.31 4.21
C PRO A 29 -7.00 -11.71 3.67
N ALA A 30 -5.98 -11.87 2.81
CA ALA A 30 -5.59 -13.18 2.32
C ALA A 30 -5.21 -14.12 3.49
N ALA A 31 -5.66 -15.37 3.42
CA ALA A 31 -5.31 -16.39 4.41
C ALA A 31 -3.79 -16.59 4.44
N LYS A 32 -3.18 -16.42 5.63
CA LYS A 32 -1.74 -16.59 5.80
C LYS A 32 -1.38 -18.07 5.70
N ARG A 33 -0.57 -18.42 4.70
CA ARG A 33 0.08 -19.73 4.64
C ARG A 33 1.34 -19.74 5.51
N PRO A 34 1.67 -20.88 6.16
CA PRO A 34 2.93 -21.00 6.87
C PRO A 34 4.11 -20.86 5.92
N LEU A 35 5.22 -20.29 6.42
CA LEU A 35 6.47 -20.21 5.66
C LEU A 35 7.09 -21.60 5.51
N PRO A 36 7.79 -21.89 4.40
CA PRO A 36 8.43 -23.20 4.19
C PRO A 36 9.50 -23.45 5.25
N ALA A 37 9.56 -24.66 5.80
CA ALA A 37 10.58 -25.05 6.78
C ALA A 37 11.95 -25.26 6.12
N GLY A 38 13.01 -25.34 6.92
CA GLY A 38 14.37 -25.68 6.47
C GLY A 38 15.18 -24.53 5.84
N GLN A 39 14.62 -23.33 5.73
CA GLN A 39 15.36 -22.16 5.24
C GLN A 39 16.32 -21.60 6.30
N PRO A 40 17.39 -20.90 5.90
CA PRO A 40 18.24 -20.13 6.80
C PRO A 40 17.46 -19.02 7.53
N ARG A 41 17.92 -18.63 8.73
CA ARG A 41 17.25 -17.62 9.58
C ARG A 41 17.06 -16.29 8.84
N GLU A 42 18.09 -15.85 8.12
CA GLU A 42 18.12 -14.58 7.38
C GLU A 42 17.06 -14.52 6.28
N TRP A 43 16.70 -15.66 5.69
CA TRP A 43 15.65 -15.74 4.69
C TRP A 43 14.30 -15.35 5.31
N TYR A 44 13.95 -15.94 6.46
CA TYR A 44 12.72 -15.61 7.17
C TYR A 44 12.70 -14.17 7.67
N VAL A 45 13.83 -13.66 8.18
CA VAL A 45 13.94 -12.27 8.63
C VAL A 45 13.68 -11.31 7.47
N THR A 46 14.30 -11.56 6.32
CA THR A 46 14.14 -10.73 5.11
C THR A 46 12.72 -10.80 4.58
N HIS A 47 12.13 -12.00 4.52
CA HIS A 47 10.75 -12.20 4.09
C HIS A 47 9.76 -11.46 5.00
N ASN A 48 9.90 -11.62 6.33
CA ASN A 48 9.02 -10.95 7.29
C ASN A 48 9.21 -9.43 7.30
N ARG A 49 10.42 -8.91 7.05
CA ARG A 49 10.65 -7.47 6.86
C ARG A 49 9.92 -6.93 5.64
N ARG A 50 9.93 -7.65 4.50
CA ARG A 50 9.15 -7.30 3.31
C ARG A 50 7.65 -7.30 3.59
N LEU A 51 7.13 -8.34 4.24
CA LEU A 51 5.72 -8.41 4.65
C LEU A 51 5.34 -7.24 5.58
N LYS A 52 6.20 -6.89 6.54
CA LYS A 52 5.98 -5.73 7.42
C LYS A 52 5.99 -4.42 6.63
N ALA A 53 6.95 -4.24 5.71
CA ALA A 53 7.05 -3.04 4.90
C ALA A 53 5.81 -2.83 4.01
N MET A 54 5.32 -3.89 3.34
CA MET A 54 4.10 -3.79 2.52
C MET A 54 2.88 -3.42 3.36
N ARG A 55 2.70 -4.01 4.54
CA ARG A 55 1.58 -3.66 5.43
C ARG A 55 1.61 -2.19 5.86
N LEU A 56 2.80 -1.68 6.20
CA LEU A 56 2.96 -0.27 6.56
C LEU A 56 2.75 0.66 5.36
N ALA A 57 3.23 0.28 4.17
CA ALA A 57 3.04 1.07 2.96
C ALA A 57 1.54 1.20 2.60
N ILE A 58 0.78 0.10 2.66
CA ILE A 58 -0.68 0.12 2.45
C ILE A 58 -1.35 1.07 3.45
N ALA A 59 -1.06 0.92 4.75
CA ALA A 59 -1.65 1.77 5.78
C ALA A 59 -1.26 3.26 5.63
N LEU A 60 -0.06 3.55 5.14
CA LEU A 60 0.38 4.92 4.85
C LEU A 60 -0.42 5.50 3.68
N LEU A 61 -0.56 4.75 2.58
CA LEU A 61 -1.36 5.14 1.42
C LEU A 61 -2.82 5.39 1.82
N ASP A 62 -3.41 4.50 2.60
CA ASP A 62 -4.78 4.63 3.12
C ASP A 62 -4.95 5.86 4.03
N SER A 63 -3.87 6.30 4.69
CA SER A 63 -3.85 7.49 5.54
C SER A 63 -3.50 8.80 4.81
N GLY A 64 -3.24 8.73 3.51
CA GLY A 64 -2.93 9.91 2.69
C GLY A 64 -1.44 10.24 2.54
N VAL A 65 -0.54 9.31 2.89
CA VAL A 65 0.90 9.43 2.69
C VAL A 65 1.27 8.71 1.39
N TYR A 66 1.43 9.47 0.31
CA TYR A 66 1.61 8.93 -1.04
C TYR A 66 3.06 8.92 -1.50
N LEU A 67 3.86 9.90 -1.07
CA LEU A 67 5.21 10.10 -1.57
C LEU A 67 6.27 9.60 -0.57
N PRO A 68 7.42 9.09 -1.04
CA PRO A 68 8.54 8.69 -0.17
C PRO A 68 9.00 9.79 0.80
N ALA A 69 8.97 11.05 0.36
CA ALA A 69 9.39 12.20 1.15
C ALA A 69 8.46 12.49 2.34
N GLN A 70 7.18 12.12 2.24
CA GLN A 70 6.20 12.27 3.32
C GLN A 70 6.36 11.16 4.37
N ALA A 71 6.81 9.97 3.96
CA ALA A 71 7.02 8.81 4.84
C ALA A 71 8.33 8.90 5.65
N ARG A 72 8.43 9.88 6.55
CA ARG A 72 9.54 9.99 7.51
C ARG A 72 9.57 8.82 8.48
N ASP A 73 10.73 8.57 9.08
CA ASP A 73 10.93 7.40 9.96
C ASP A 73 9.95 7.44 11.15
N GLU A 74 9.66 8.64 11.66
CA GLU A 74 8.69 8.88 12.73
C GLU A 74 7.29 8.49 12.27
N ALA A 75 6.84 8.99 11.11
CA ALA A 75 5.51 8.68 10.56
C ALA A 75 5.31 7.18 10.33
N ILE A 76 6.34 6.47 9.84
CA ILE A 76 6.31 5.01 9.66
C ILE A 76 6.20 4.30 11.02
N ARG A 77 6.96 4.73 12.04
CA ARG A 77 6.92 4.15 13.39
C ARG A 77 5.59 4.43 14.10
N ASP A 78 5.02 5.63 13.94
CA ASP A 78 3.72 5.98 14.50
C ASP A 78 2.61 5.16 13.84
N THR A 79 2.70 4.94 12.53
CA THR A 79 1.78 4.03 11.81
C THR A 79 1.90 2.61 12.34
N ALA A 80 3.12 2.12 12.59
CA ALA A 80 3.34 0.82 13.21
C ALA A 80 2.71 0.72 14.61
N ALA A 81 2.82 1.76 15.42
CA ALA A 81 2.19 1.83 16.74
C ALA A 81 0.66 1.79 16.64
N ARG A 82 0.05 2.54 15.72
CA ARG A 82 -1.42 2.52 15.47
C ARG A 82 -1.92 1.14 15.05
N LEU A 83 -1.12 0.39 14.30
CA LEU A 83 -1.43 -0.98 13.89
C LEU A 83 -1.10 -2.04 14.96
N GLY A 84 -0.58 -1.64 16.13
CA GLY A 84 -0.18 -2.56 17.19
C GLY A 84 0.99 -3.48 16.83
N VAL A 85 1.83 -3.09 15.85
CA VAL A 85 2.98 -3.89 15.43
C VAL A 85 4.28 -3.33 15.99
N HIS A 86 5.21 -4.21 16.37
CA HIS A 86 6.51 -3.80 16.91
C HIS A 86 7.27 -2.85 15.96
N PRO A 87 7.94 -1.81 16.49
CA PRO A 87 8.61 -0.78 15.69
C PRO A 87 9.47 -1.33 14.54
N PRO A 88 9.36 -0.74 13.33
CA PRO A 88 10.19 -1.13 12.20
C PRO A 88 11.63 -0.66 12.39
N SER A 89 12.58 -1.48 11.93
CA SER A 89 13.99 -1.09 11.84
C SER A 89 14.20 -0.07 10.73
N THR A 90 15.33 0.65 10.75
CA THR A 90 15.72 1.59 9.68
C THR A 90 15.72 0.94 8.29
N THR A 91 16.19 -0.31 8.18
CA THR A 91 16.11 -1.08 6.93
C THR A 91 14.67 -1.25 6.46
N THR A 92 13.76 -1.53 7.39
CA THR A 92 12.33 -1.70 7.07
C THR A 92 11.72 -0.36 6.66
N CYS A 93 12.06 0.75 7.32
CA CYS A 93 11.61 2.09 6.92
C CYS A 93 12.07 2.44 5.49
N ARG A 94 13.32 2.10 5.12
CA ARG A 94 13.79 2.25 3.74
C ARG A 94 12.98 1.42 2.75
N MET A 95 12.64 0.17 3.10
CA MET A 95 11.79 -0.69 2.26
C MET A 95 10.39 -0.09 2.08
N VAL A 96 9.81 0.51 3.13
CA VAL A 96 8.51 1.19 3.03
C VAL A 96 8.58 2.33 2.02
N ARG A 97 9.58 3.21 2.11
CA ARG A 97 9.76 4.31 1.17
C ARG A 97 9.93 3.85 -0.28
N ALA A 98 10.62 2.73 -0.49
CA ALA A 98 10.83 2.19 -1.83
C ALA A 98 9.53 1.67 -2.50
N LEU A 99 8.46 1.46 -1.72
CA LEU A 99 7.14 1.05 -2.23
C LEU A 99 6.23 2.25 -2.55
N LEU A 100 6.61 3.45 -2.16
CA LEU A 100 5.87 4.68 -2.46
C LEU A 100 6.49 5.29 -3.74
N HIS A 101 5.66 5.73 -4.68
CA HIS A 101 6.10 6.32 -5.96
C HIS A 101 5.46 7.68 -6.15
#